data_AF-A0A817XG43-F1
#
_entry.id   AF-A0A817XG43-F1
#
_cell.length_a   1.000
_cell.length_b   1.000
_cell.length_c   1.000
_cell.angle_alpha   90.00
_cell.angle_beta   90.00
_cell.angle_gamma   90.00
#
_symmetry.space_group_name_H-M   'P 1'
#
loop_
_entity.id
_entity.type
_entity.pdbx_description
1 polymer ?
#
loop_
_entity_poly.entity_id
_entity_poly.type
_entity_poly.pdbx_seq_one_letter_code
_entity_poly.pdbx_strand_id
1 'polypeptide(L)'
;MFRLFFCLLLFLVVFELSRSSSSSTTYPWIEKVHVVSMTHLDVGFTNFASNVCSLYFNNHLPDAARLAQELRDCGGEERFIFTTHPWILLEFFDNIAQCTNEQPNCTTIELVTNAIKQGDITWHAHAFSMFIPMMDKSLFNVINASHKDDMGHPISSIPIFAENGIKSIHIGVNLNCRGADLPPEDVGDYFLFETILLSVGFNYTTGTIVFLQDDLGRNLSTINNTLGNIQYKTYSNNDFNRFNLQFNPNCGPPYGDFAKPGLTNSESQTLFPHVISLWTDNINKTFLIELTFLDDIIENYGGKWFNKIATRFPESIWIEFNPILPVISDTCNEWKIDVLGYNVDPSKIVDYSSRQLHAIEHGGVRFYDQTSARPLFTFYSFDVPLLSIGSSEYLLNFDNSIADCQGINKNGLFINLHNNL
;
A
#
# COMPACT_ATOMS: atom_id res chain seq x y z
N MET A 1 12.16 13.15 -22.36
CA MET A 1 11.03 12.26 -22.66
C MET A 1 11.36 10.93 -22.02
N PHE A 2 10.86 10.72 -20.81
CA PHE A 2 11.09 9.48 -20.06
C PHE A 2 10.12 8.39 -20.54
N ARG A 3 10.46 7.12 -20.29
CA ARG A 3 9.60 5.96 -20.58
C ARG A 3 9.50 5.12 -19.32
N LEU A 4 8.29 4.96 -18.81
CA LEU A 4 7.98 4.04 -17.72
C LEU A 4 7.51 2.71 -18.34
N PHE A 5 8.02 1.57 -17.87
CA PHE A 5 7.65 0.24 -18.35
C PHE A 5 7.09 -0.59 -17.19
N PHE A 6 5.94 -1.23 -17.41
CA PHE A 6 5.36 -2.23 -16.52
C PHE A 6 5.59 -3.63 -17.10
N CYS A 7 5.93 -4.61 -16.24
CA CYS A 7 6.11 -6.01 -16.63
C CYS A 7 5.84 -6.90 -15.41
N LEU A 8 5.22 -8.09 -15.59
CA LEU A 8 4.58 -8.86 -14.50
C LEU A 8 4.91 -10.36 -14.64
N LEU A 9 5.40 -11.01 -13.58
CA LEU A 9 5.85 -12.43 -13.56
C LEU A 9 5.64 -13.08 -12.16
N LEU A 10 5.35 -14.40 -12.13
CA LEU A 10 4.75 -15.21 -11.03
C LEU A 10 5.71 -15.76 -9.94
N PHE A 11 5.17 -16.19 -8.76
CA PHE A 11 5.08 -17.61 -8.27
C PHE A 11 4.52 -17.79 -6.80
N LEU A 12 3.36 -18.47 -6.62
CA LEU A 12 2.93 -19.55 -5.63
C LEU A 12 3.57 -19.65 -4.19
N VAL A 13 2.92 -19.96 -3.03
CA VAL A 13 1.74 -20.83 -2.65
C VAL A 13 1.03 -20.44 -1.29
N VAL A 14 -0.30 -20.63 -1.22
CA VAL A 14 -1.33 -20.88 -0.13
C VAL A 14 -0.94 -21.23 1.34
N PHE A 15 -1.70 -20.70 2.34
CA PHE A 15 -2.40 -21.45 3.44
C PHE A 15 -3.44 -20.61 4.24
N GLU A 16 -4.45 -21.28 4.85
CA GLU A 16 -5.71 -20.72 5.40
C GLU A 16 -5.69 -20.17 6.85
N LEU A 17 -6.68 -19.31 7.17
CA LEU A 17 -6.94 -18.69 8.49
C LEU A 17 -8.43 -18.84 8.92
N SER A 18 -8.71 -18.86 10.23
CA SER A 18 -10.05 -18.54 10.79
C SER A 18 -10.04 -18.32 12.33
N ARG A 19 -10.96 -17.59 12.99
CA ARG A 19 -11.76 -16.39 12.61
C ARG A 19 -12.54 -15.83 13.83
N SER A 20 -12.37 -14.53 14.20
CA SER A 20 -13.33 -13.61 14.91
C SER A 20 -14.04 -14.04 16.23
N SER A 21 -14.65 -13.18 17.07
CA SER A 21 -15.07 -11.77 16.98
C SER A 21 -15.18 -11.11 18.38
N SER A 22 -15.15 -9.78 18.51
CA SER A 22 -16.36 -8.97 18.74
C SER A 22 -16.12 -7.45 18.53
N SER A 23 -17.21 -6.66 18.52
CA SER A 23 -17.30 -5.35 17.84
C SER A 23 -16.46 -4.19 18.41
N SER A 24 -15.54 -3.69 17.59
CA SER A 24 -15.00 -2.32 17.60
C SER A 24 -15.21 -1.69 16.21
N THR A 25 -14.63 -0.51 15.93
CA THR A 25 -14.45 -0.06 14.54
C THR A 25 -13.52 -1.06 13.83
N THR A 26 -14.10 -2.09 13.23
CA THR A 26 -13.34 -3.18 12.65
C THR A 26 -12.75 -2.73 11.33
N TYR A 27 -11.43 -2.61 11.32
CA TYR A 27 -10.61 -2.65 10.11
C TYR A 27 -10.42 -4.12 9.75
N PRO A 28 -11.23 -4.72 8.84
CA PRO A 28 -11.23 -6.17 8.63
C PRO A 28 -9.91 -6.74 8.10
N TRP A 29 -9.01 -5.86 7.63
CA TRP A 29 -7.65 -6.18 7.19
C TRP A 29 -6.61 -6.22 8.33
N ILE A 30 -6.94 -5.73 9.54
CA ILE A 30 -6.03 -5.82 10.70
C ILE A 30 -6.22 -7.18 11.36
N GLU A 31 -5.44 -8.15 10.90
CA GLU A 31 -5.47 -9.52 11.42
C GLU A 31 -4.85 -9.64 12.83
N LYS A 32 -3.89 -8.77 13.16
CA LYS A 32 -3.07 -8.92 14.36
C LYS A 32 -2.52 -7.59 14.88
N VAL A 33 -2.77 -7.32 16.16
CA VAL A 33 -2.16 -6.19 16.89
C VAL A 33 -1.15 -6.72 17.90
N HIS A 34 0.08 -6.25 17.82
CA HIS A 34 1.14 -6.56 18.79
C HIS A 34 1.25 -5.45 19.83
N VAL A 35 0.72 -5.66 21.03
CA VAL A 35 0.92 -4.76 22.18
C VAL A 35 2.25 -5.11 22.85
N VAL A 36 3.17 -4.15 22.94
CA VAL A 36 4.48 -4.32 23.59
C VAL A 36 4.57 -3.35 24.76
N SER A 37 4.36 -3.84 25.98
CA SER A 37 4.49 -3.05 27.20
C SER A 37 5.96 -2.83 27.55
N MET A 38 6.37 -1.57 27.63
CA MET A 38 7.71 -1.16 28.07
C MET A 38 7.63 0.21 28.74
N THR A 39 8.67 0.58 29.49
CA THR A 39 8.90 1.98 29.90
C THR A 39 10.30 2.39 29.48
N HIS A 40 10.48 3.67 29.13
CA HIS A 40 11.78 4.18 28.68
C HIS A 40 12.75 4.29 29.87
N LEU A 41 14.04 4.01 29.66
CA LEU A 41 15.04 3.90 30.72
C LEU A 41 16.00 5.09 30.68
N ASP A 42 15.63 6.18 31.36
CA ASP A 42 16.35 7.45 31.39
C ASP A 42 17.22 7.63 32.64
N VAL A 43 18.25 6.79 32.78
CA VAL A 43 19.15 6.84 33.94
C VAL A 43 20.01 8.10 33.90
N GLY A 44 19.75 9.03 34.83
CA GLY A 44 20.49 10.30 34.94
C GLY A 44 19.89 11.46 34.13
N PHE A 45 18.81 11.25 33.38
CA PHE A 45 18.10 12.31 32.65
C PHE A 45 16.81 12.74 33.34
N THR A 46 15.88 11.81 33.58
CA THR A 46 14.60 12.12 34.27
C THR A 46 14.77 12.35 35.76
N ASN A 47 15.77 11.71 36.38
CA ASN A 47 16.16 11.88 37.77
C ASN A 47 17.62 11.39 37.95
N PHE A 48 18.18 11.52 39.16
CA PHE A 48 19.44 10.88 39.51
C PHE A 48 19.39 9.37 39.25
N ALA A 49 20.50 8.80 38.76
CA ALA A 49 20.60 7.38 38.41
C ALA A 49 20.11 6.44 39.53
N SER A 50 20.47 6.74 40.79
CA SER A 50 19.99 6.03 41.98
C SER A 50 18.48 5.99 42.11
N ASN A 51 17.81 7.11 41.86
CA ASN A 51 16.37 7.23 42.02
C ASN A 51 15.63 6.49 40.88
N VAL A 52 16.19 6.51 39.66
CA VAL A 52 15.67 5.73 38.53
C VAL A 52 15.84 4.23 38.80
N CYS A 53 17.02 3.79 39.25
CA CYS A 53 17.23 2.39 39.61
C CYS A 53 16.34 1.93 40.77
N SER A 54 16.22 2.70 41.86
CA SER A 54 15.31 2.40 42.96
C SER A 54 13.85 2.31 42.52
N LEU A 55 13.41 3.13 41.56
CA LEU A 55 12.06 3.03 40.98
C LEU A 55 11.86 1.72 40.20
N TYR A 56 12.87 1.26 39.44
CA TYR A 56 12.80 -0.03 38.77
C TYR A 56 12.78 -1.21 39.75
N PHE A 57 13.58 -1.13 40.82
CA PHE A 57 13.74 -2.20 41.80
C PHE A 57 12.50 -2.37 42.69
N ASN A 58 11.88 -1.27 43.12
CA ASN A 58 10.75 -1.27 44.05
C ASN A 58 9.39 -1.26 43.35
N ASN A 59 9.30 -0.72 42.13
CA ASN A 59 8.05 -0.56 41.40
C ASN A 59 8.06 -1.29 40.06
N HIS A 60 8.75 -0.81 39.02
CA HIS A 60 8.48 -1.28 37.66
C HIS A 60 8.64 -2.79 37.46
N LEU A 61 9.73 -3.40 37.95
CA LEU A 61 9.94 -4.85 37.84
C LEU A 61 8.97 -5.67 38.71
N PRO A 62 8.80 -5.39 40.02
CA PRO A 62 7.88 -6.18 40.85
C PRO A 62 6.39 -5.91 40.59
N ASP A 63 5.99 -4.70 40.17
CA ASP A 63 4.61 -4.41 39.76
C ASP A 63 4.28 -5.12 38.44
N ALA A 64 5.20 -5.15 37.47
CA ALA A 64 5.04 -5.92 36.24
C ALA A 64 4.90 -7.43 36.53
N ALA A 65 5.74 -7.98 37.41
CA ALA A 65 5.67 -9.38 37.80
C ALA A 65 4.38 -9.73 38.56
N ARG A 66 3.90 -8.84 39.44
CA ARG A 66 2.59 -8.98 40.11
C ARG A 66 1.45 -8.99 39.10
N LEU A 67 1.37 -7.98 38.23
CA LEU A 67 0.29 -7.84 37.24
C LEU A 67 0.22 -9.04 36.30
N ALA A 68 1.37 -9.57 35.86
CA ALA A 68 1.42 -10.76 35.02
C ALA A 68 0.95 -12.03 35.75
N GLN A 69 1.29 -12.18 37.04
CA GLN A 69 0.81 -13.29 37.88
C GLN A 69 -0.70 -13.15 38.16
N GLU A 70 -1.20 -11.95 38.46
CA GLU A 70 -2.62 -11.68 38.68
C GLU A 70 -3.46 -12.03 37.45
N LEU A 71 -3.05 -11.61 36.24
CA LEU A 71 -3.71 -11.98 34.99
C LEU A 71 -3.71 -13.49 34.76
N ARG A 72 -2.59 -14.17 35.08
CA ARG A 72 -2.48 -15.63 34.99
C ARG A 72 -3.42 -16.34 35.97
N ASP A 73 -3.49 -15.87 37.22
CA ASP A 73 -4.31 -16.45 38.27
C ASP A 73 -5.81 -16.22 38.02
N CYS A 74 -6.17 -15.13 37.32
CA CYS A 74 -7.52 -14.91 36.80
C CYS A 74 -7.93 -15.89 35.68
N GLY A 75 -6.98 -16.60 35.05
CA GLY A 75 -7.25 -17.64 34.06
C GLY A 75 -7.73 -17.15 32.69
N GLY A 76 -7.46 -15.88 32.34
CA GLY A 76 -7.72 -15.33 31.00
C GLY A 76 -6.71 -15.77 29.94
N GLU A 77 -6.94 -15.37 28.68
CA GLU A 77 -5.96 -15.56 27.60
C GLU A 77 -4.94 -14.40 27.53
N GLU A 78 -5.27 -13.28 28.16
CA GLU A 78 -4.48 -12.07 28.21
C GLU A 78 -3.18 -12.26 29.01
N ARG A 79 -2.08 -11.73 28.49
CA ARG A 79 -0.78 -11.70 29.19
C ARG A 79 -0.18 -10.30 29.19
N PHE A 80 0.33 -9.89 30.35
CA PHE A 80 1.19 -8.72 30.46
C PHE A 80 2.65 -9.14 30.33
N ILE A 81 3.28 -8.77 29.22
CA ILE A 81 4.71 -9.03 28.97
C ILE A 81 5.45 -7.68 29.04
N PHE A 82 6.21 -7.48 30.11
CA PHE A 82 7.03 -6.29 30.29
C PHE A 82 8.38 -6.47 29.60
N THR A 83 8.61 -5.68 28.55
CA THR A 83 9.88 -5.64 27.81
C THR A 83 10.75 -4.53 28.38
N THR A 84 11.98 -4.86 28.78
CA THR A 84 12.93 -3.91 29.38
C THR A 84 14.36 -4.08 28.88
N HIS A 85 15.27 -3.30 29.43
CA HIS A 85 16.70 -3.36 29.12
C HIS A 85 17.39 -4.46 29.96
N PRO A 86 18.26 -5.33 29.40
CA PRO A 86 19.03 -6.32 30.15
C PRO A 86 19.90 -5.71 31.26
N TRP A 87 20.45 -4.51 31.08
CA TRP A 87 21.32 -3.91 32.11
C TRP A 87 20.57 -3.62 33.41
N ILE A 88 19.31 -3.15 33.35
CA ILE A 88 18.55 -2.89 34.58
C ILE A 88 18.12 -4.19 35.27
N LEU A 89 18.01 -5.30 34.53
CA LEU A 89 17.84 -6.64 35.10
C LEU A 89 19.13 -7.13 35.77
N LEU A 90 20.30 -6.94 35.14
CA LEU A 90 21.60 -7.25 35.74
C LEU A 90 21.83 -6.45 37.03
N GLU A 91 21.54 -5.14 37.04
CA GLU A 91 21.64 -4.33 38.25
C GLU A 91 20.61 -4.75 39.32
N PHE A 92 19.41 -5.17 38.94
CA PHE A 92 18.41 -5.68 39.89
C PHE A 92 18.85 -6.97 40.61
N PHE A 93 19.58 -7.87 39.93
CA PHE A 93 20.05 -9.12 40.53
C PHE A 93 21.43 -9.04 41.16
N ASP A 94 22.39 -8.39 40.50
CA ASP A 94 23.80 -8.39 40.87
C ASP A 94 24.30 -7.02 41.38
N ASN A 95 23.66 -5.91 40.97
CA ASN A 95 23.99 -4.51 41.30
C ASN A 95 25.50 -4.16 41.22
N ILE A 96 26.18 -4.68 40.20
CA ILE A 96 27.65 -4.60 40.06
C ILE A 96 28.10 -3.17 39.79
N ALA A 97 27.35 -2.41 38.99
CA ALA A 97 27.62 -0.99 38.75
C ALA A 97 27.12 -0.10 39.90
N GLN A 98 26.48 -0.69 40.92
CA GLN A 98 25.93 0.00 42.09
C GLN A 98 25.01 1.16 41.70
N CYS A 99 24.15 0.96 40.69
CA CYS A 99 23.35 2.05 40.16
C CYS A 99 22.38 2.63 41.20
N THR A 100 22.02 1.87 42.23
CA THR A 100 21.49 2.36 43.51
C THR A 100 22.13 1.64 44.70
N ASN A 101 22.04 2.23 45.90
CA ASN A 101 22.46 1.60 47.16
C ASN A 101 21.41 0.61 47.71
N GLU A 102 20.23 0.55 47.10
CA GLU A 102 19.15 -0.35 47.49
C GLU A 102 19.36 -1.77 46.94
N GLN A 103 18.76 -2.75 47.62
CA GLN A 103 18.80 -4.16 47.25
C GLN A 103 17.40 -4.75 47.35
N PRO A 104 16.86 -5.37 46.28
CA PRO A 104 15.59 -6.07 46.36
C PRO A 104 15.65 -7.19 47.40
N ASN A 105 14.58 -7.38 48.17
CA ASN A 105 14.51 -8.48 49.14
C ASN A 105 14.32 -9.83 48.42
N CYS A 106 14.62 -10.95 49.10
CA CYS A 106 14.58 -12.30 48.51
C CYS A 106 13.23 -12.63 47.85
N THR A 107 12.10 -12.21 48.45
CA THR A 107 10.75 -12.43 47.89
C THR A 107 10.56 -11.67 46.58
N THR A 108 11.06 -10.44 46.49
CA THR A 108 11.03 -9.61 45.28
C THR A 108 11.93 -10.18 44.19
N ILE A 109 13.12 -10.68 44.55
CA ILE A 109 14.04 -11.39 43.64
C ILE A 109 13.38 -12.65 43.08
N GLU A 110 12.76 -13.47 43.93
CA GLU A 110 12.08 -14.71 43.52
C GLU A 110 10.88 -14.43 42.60
N LEU A 111 10.07 -13.42 42.92
CA LEU A 111 8.94 -12.97 42.10
C LEU A 111 9.39 -12.59 40.68
N VAL A 112 10.39 -11.71 40.56
CA VAL A 112 10.91 -11.27 39.24
C VAL A 112 11.61 -12.41 38.51
N THR A 113 12.35 -13.28 39.22
CA THR A 113 12.96 -14.49 38.64
C THR A 113 11.91 -15.42 38.04
N ASN A 114 10.77 -15.60 38.71
CA ASN A 114 9.69 -16.46 38.24
C ASN A 114 8.94 -15.83 37.05
N ALA A 115 8.73 -14.51 37.03
CA ALA A 115 8.18 -13.80 35.88
C ALA A 115 9.09 -13.92 34.63
N ILE A 116 10.42 -13.83 34.80
CA ILE A 116 11.39 -14.05 33.71
C ILE A 116 11.30 -15.49 33.17
N LYS A 117 11.29 -16.50 34.05
CA LYS A 117 11.18 -17.92 33.65
C LYS A 117 9.87 -18.23 32.90
N GLN A 118 8.80 -17.49 33.19
CA GLN A 118 7.50 -17.62 32.54
C GLN A 118 7.39 -16.79 31.25
N GLY A 119 8.36 -15.92 30.96
CA GLY A 119 8.36 -15.01 29.81
C GLY A 119 7.48 -13.77 29.98
N ASP A 120 7.07 -13.45 31.22
CA ASP A 120 6.28 -12.25 31.55
C ASP A 120 7.17 -11.00 31.75
N ILE A 121 8.45 -11.19 32.05
CA ILE A 121 9.49 -10.16 31.92
C ILE A 121 10.47 -10.63 30.87
N THR A 122 10.70 -9.80 29.86
CA THR A 122 11.59 -10.07 28.72
C THR A 122 12.44 -8.84 28.41
N TRP A 123 13.38 -8.96 27.50
CA TRP A 123 14.27 -7.87 27.10
C TRP A 123 14.45 -7.76 25.59
N HIS A 124 14.65 -6.53 25.14
CA HIS A 124 15.15 -6.25 23.80
C HIS A 124 16.69 -6.27 23.82
N ALA A 125 17.31 -6.15 22.65
CA ALA A 125 18.75 -6.39 22.53
C ALA A 125 19.64 -5.32 23.21
N HIS A 126 19.22 -4.05 23.33
CA HIS A 126 20.03 -3.01 24.00
C HIS A 126 20.26 -3.35 25.45
N ALA A 127 21.51 -3.47 25.88
CA ALA A 127 21.82 -3.34 27.29
C ALA A 127 21.27 -2.04 27.89
N PHE A 128 21.36 -0.91 27.16
CA PHE A 128 21.05 0.42 27.70
C PHE A 128 20.62 1.46 26.66
N SER A 129 20.08 2.59 27.12
CA SER A 129 19.94 3.83 26.34
C SER A 129 21.33 4.35 25.98
N MET A 130 21.66 4.36 24.69
CA MET A 130 23.03 4.51 24.18
C MET A 130 23.02 5.36 22.92
N PHE A 131 23.77 6.47 22.91
CA PHE A 131 23.90 7.32 21.72
C PHE A 131 24.88 6.73 20.69
N ILE A 132 24.35 5.90 19.79
CA ILE A 132 25.13 5.05 18.86
C ILE A 132 26.11 5.85 17.97
N PRO A 133 25.76 7.03 17.41
CA PRO A 133 26.70 7.83 16.61
C PRO A 133 27.99 8.26 17.32
N MET A 134 28.05 8.20 18.66
CA MET A 134 29.26 8.50 19.44
C MET A 134 30.13 7.26 19.77
N MET A 135 29.75 6.07 19.29
CA MET A 135 30.46 4.82 19.57
C MET A 135 31.36 4.40 18.42
N ASP A 136 32.55 3.88 18.75
CA ASP A 136 33.35 3.11 17.79
C ASP A 136 32.83 1.67 17.66
N LYS A 137 33.30 0.94 16.62
CA LYS A 137 32.86 -0.45 16.38
C LYS A 137 33.19 -1.39 17.55
N SER A 138 34.28 -1.14 18.29
CA SER A 138 34.66 -1.98 19.44
C SER A 138 33.68 -1.82 20.60
N LEU A 139 33.35 -0.59 20.99
CA LEU A 139 32.38 -0.30 22.05
C LEU A 139 30.99 -0.82 21.66
N PHE A 140 30.59 -0.61 20.41
CA PHE A 140 29.30 -1.05 19.89
C PHE A 140 29.17 -2.59 19.83
N ASN A 141 30.23 -3.30 19.42
CA ASN A 141 30.24 -4.78 19.39
C ASN A 141 30.10 -5.44 20.77
N VAL A 142 30.38 -4.73 21.86
CA VAL A 142 30.19 -5.24 23.23
C VAL A 142 28.73 -5.13 23.69
N ILE A 143 27.89 -4.36 22.97
CA ILE A 143 26.54 -4.02 23.39
C ILE A 143 25.53 -4.17 22.23
N ASN A 144 24.92 -5.36 22.13
CA ASN A 144 23.88 -5.69 21.13
C ASN A 144 22.66 -4.76 21.23
N ALA A 145 21.84 -4.61 20.16
CA ALA A 145 20.88 -3.48 20.10
C ALA A 145 19.66 -3.55 19.12
N SER A 146 18.72 -2.61 19.34
CA SER A 146 17.39 -2.25 18.75
C SER A 146 16.69 -1.18 19.66
N HIS A 147 16.61 0.09 19.23
CA HIS A 147 16.52 1.29 20.10
C HIS A 147 15.17 2.07 20.04
N LYS A 148 14.97 3.15 20.84
CA LYS A 148 13.80 4.06 20.71
C LYS A 148 13.95 5.59 20.86
N ASP A 149 15.04 6.22 21.33
CA ASP A 149 15.07 7.70 21.50
C ASP A 149 16.38 8.43 21.13
N ASP A 150 17.29 7.77 20.42
CA ASP A 150 18.51 8.36 19.87
C ASP A 150 18.25 9.38 18.75
N MET A 151 19.25 10.22 18.45
CA MET A 151 19.24 11.07 17.26
C MET A 151 19.59 10.28 15.98
N GLY A 152 18.86 9.18 15.74
CA GLY A 152 18.99 8.29 14.59
C GLY A 152 20.10 7.24 14.69
N HIS A 153 20.04 6.25 13.79
CA HIS A 153 21.04 5.19 13.68
C HIS A 153 21.96 5.43 12.47
N PRO A 154 23.29 5.28 12.60
CA PRO A 154 24.17 5.25 11.44
C PRO A 154 23.98 3.93 10.69
N ILE A 155 23.88 3.97 9.36
CA ILE A 155 23.65 2.77 8.51
C ILE A 155 24.71 1.66 8.73
N SER A 156 25.90 2.02 9.20
CA SER A 156 26.98 1.10 9.58
C SER A 156 26.65 0.19 10.77
N SER A 157 25.59 0.45 11.54
CA SER A 157 25.15 -0.44 12.62
C SER A 157 24.43 -1.70 12.11
N ILE A 158 23.76 -1.62 10.95
CA ILE A 158 22.95 -2.71 10.37
C ILE A 158 23.74 -4.03 10.20
N PRO A 159 24.93 -4.07 9.58
CA PRO A 159 25.68 -5.33 9.44
C PRO A 159 26.07 -5.93 10.80
N ILE A 160 26.36 -5.09 11.82
CA ILE A 160 26.74 -5.56 13.16
C ILE A 160 25.52 -6.16 13.89
N PHE A 161 24.33 -5.58 13.70
CA PHE A 161 23.08 -6.16 14.17
C PHE A 161 22.80 -7.52 13.53
N ALA A 162 22.96 -7.64 12.21
CA ALA A 162 22.79 -8.90 11.50
C ALA A 162 23.82 -9.96 11.93
N GLU A 163 25.09 -9.58 12.12
CA GLU A 163 26.17 -10.44 12.66
C GLU A 163 25.80 -11.00 14.05
N ASN A 164 25.10 -10.24 14.89
CA ASN A 164 24.63 -10.65 16.21
C ASN A 164 23.21 -11.27 16.23
N GLY A 165 22.68 -11.64 15.06
CA GLY A 165 21.39 -12.35 14.95
C GLY A 165 20.14 -11.49 15.17
N ILE A 166 20.28 -10.16 15.21
CA ILE A 166 19.16 -9.23 15.30
C ILE A 166 18.44 -9.17 13.95
N LYS A 167 17.14 -9.51 13.95
CA LYS A 167 16.32 -9.62 12.73
C LYS A 167 15.46 -8.41 12.43
N SER A 168 15.25 -7.54 13.43
CA SER A 168 14.44 -6.33 13.31
C SER A 168 14.95 -5.28 14.29
N ILE A 169 14.79 -4.02 13.90
CA ILE A 169 15.17 -2.84 14.69
C ILE A 169 13.97 -1.92 14.67
N HIS A 170 13.51 -1.51 15.84
CA HIS A 170 12.64 -0.35 15.96
C HIS A 170 13.53 0.89 16.01
N ILE A 171 13.09 2.00 15.41
CA ILE A 171 13.68 3.33 15.56
C ILE A 171 12.54 4.25 15.97
N GLY A 172 12.70 5.00 17.06
CA GLY A 172 11.67 5.94 17.50
C GLY A 172 11.78 7.29 16.80
N VAL A 173 10.80 8.15 17.07
CA VAL A 173 10.66 9.47 16.46
C VAL A 173 10.70 10.52 17.55
N ASN A 174 11.58 11.51 17.40
CA ASN A 174 11.67 12.69 18.27
C ASN A 174 12.00 13.94 17.42
N LEU A 175 12.23 15.09 18.08
CA LEU A 175 12.47 16.36 17.38
C LEU A 175 13.73 16.36 16.48
N ASN A 176 14.70 15.48 16.75
CA ASN A 176 15.98 15.42 16.05
C ASN A 176 16.13 14.16 15.18
N CYS A 177 15.48 13.06 15.55
CA CYS A 177 15.25 11.90 14.71
C CYS A 177 13.82 11.96 14.18
N ARG A 178 13.63 12.66 13.06
CA ARG A 178 12.34 12.61 12.34
C ARG A 178 12.02 11.14 12.01
N GLY A 179 10.73 10.82 11.99
CA GLY A 179 10.28 9.59 11.34
C GLY A 179 10.67 9.61 9.86
N ALA A 180 10.37 8.53 9.15
CA ALA A 180 10.19 8.67 7.71
C ALA A 180 9.23 9.86 7.48
N ASP A 181 9.54 10.75 6.54
CA ASP A 181 8.63 11.82 6.13
C ASP A 181 7.43 11.15 5.45
N LEU A 182 6.51 10.65 6.28
CA LEU A 182 5.20 10.21 5.87
C LEU A 182 4.48 11.50 5.40
N PRO A 183 4.06 11.55 4.13
CA PRO A 183 3.37 12.72 3.60
C PRO A 183 2.08 13.00 4.39
N PRO A 184 1.56 14.25 4.35
CA PRO A 184 0.57 14.74 5.31
C PRO A 184 -0.65 13.85 5.50
N GLU A 185 -1.15 13.78 6.74
CA GLU A 185 -2.18 12.85 7.26
C GLU A 185 -3.52 12.82 6.50
N ASP A 186 -3.76 13.73 5.55
CA ASP A 186 -4.96 13.80 4.70
C ASP A 186 -4.91 12.91 3.43
N VAL A 187 -3.81 12.19 3.16
CA VAL A 187 -3.71 11.27 2.02
C VAL A 187 -3.31 9.88 2.50
N GLY A 188 -4.31 9.04 2.74
CA GLY A 188 -4.14 7.75 3.42
C GLY A 188 -3.18 6.78 2.71
N ASP A 189 -2.40 6.08 3.53
CA ASP A 189 -1.76 4.78 3.28
C ASP A 189 -1.27 4.57 1.83
N TYR A 190 -0.10 5.14 1.52
CA TYR A 190 0.63 4.84 0.29
C TYR A 190 2.13 4.57 0.50
N PHE A 191 2.66 3.66 -0.33
CA PHE A 191 4.08 3.36 -0.44
C PHE A 191 4.77 4.41 -1.32
N LEU A 192 5.84 5.03 -0.81
CA LEU A 192 6.62 6.01 -1.56
C LEU A 192 7.85 5.36 -2.22
N PHE A 193 7.97 5.54 -3.54
CA PHE A 193 9.13 5.15 -4.33
C PHE A 193 9.82 6.39 -4.91
N GLU A 194 11.07 6.63 -4.52
CA GLU A 194 11.80 7.83 -4.90
C GLU A 194 13.05 7.55 -5.75
N THR A 195 13.28 8.49 -6.68
CA THR A 195 14.45 8.56 -7.54
C THR A 195 14.89 10.02 -7.66
N ILE A 196 16.07 10.27 -8.23
CA ILE A 196 16.51 11.63 -8.55
C ILE A 196 15.63 12.33 -9.62
N LEU A 197 14.74 11.60 -10.29
CA LEU A 197 13.91 12.09 -11.41
C LEU A 197 12.43 12.27 -11.06
N LEU A 198 11.96 11.57 -10.01
CA LEU A 198 10.56 11.50 -9.63
C LEU A 198 10.36 10.85 -8.26
N SER A 199 9.25 11.18 -7.63
CA SER A 199 8.71 10.50 -6.44
C SER A 199 7.29 10.00 -6.76
N VAL A 200 7.01 8.73 -6.49
CA VAL A 200 5.73 8.05 -6.80
C VAL A 200 5.12 7.48 -5.52
N GLY A 201 3.85 7.77 -5.26
CA GLY A 201 3.07 7.18 -4.19
C GLY A 201 2.05 6.17 -4.71
N PHE A 202 2.14 4.92 -4.26
CA PHE A 202 1.23 3.83 -4.61
C PHE A 202 0.32 3.50 -3.43
N ASN A 203 -0.99 3.58 -3.59
CA ASN A 203 -1.94 3.26 -2.53
C ASN A 203 -1.74 1.81 -2.05
N TYR A 204 -1.58 1.58 -0.75
CA TYR A 204 -1.33 0.23 -0.20
C TYR A 204 -2.49 -0.74 -0.44
N THR A 205 -3.72 -0.25 -0.58
CA THR A 205 -4.88 -1.10 -0.83
C THR A 205 -4.98 -1.48 -2.30
N THR A 206 -4.93 -0.53 -3.23
CA THR A 206 -5.25 -0.77 -4.66
C THR A 206 -4.05 -0.90 -5.59
N GLY A 207 -2.85 -0.48 -5.15
CA GLY A 207 -1.64 -0.42 -5.99
C GLY A 207 -1.63 0.73 -6.99
N THR A 208 -2.71 1.49 -7.06
CA THR A 208 -2.88 2.66 -7.92
C THR A 208 -1.91 3.76 -7.52
N ILE A 209 -1.32 4.44 -8.51
CA ILE A 209 -0.52 5.65 -8.28
C ILE A 209 -1.47 6.79 -7.89
N VAL A 210 -1.32 7.28 -6.65
CA VAL A 210 -2.09 8.39 -6.06
C VAL A 210 -1.23 9.63 -5.82
N PHE A 211 0.07 9.55 -6.11
CA PHE A 211 0.99 10.67 -6.12
C PHE A 211 2.07 10.43 -7.17
N LEU A 212 2.36 11.44 -7.98
CA LEU A 212 3.51 11.44 -8.89
C LEU A 212 3.99 12.88 -9.02
N GLN A 213 5.24 13.11 -8.65
CA GLN A 213 5.93 14.39 -8.81
C GLN A 213 7.24 14.16 -9.57
N ASP A 214 7.61 15.10 -10.45
CA ASP A 214 8.90 15.08 -11.17
C ASP A 214 10.00 15.90 -10.46
N ASP A 215 11.23 15.82 -10.99
CA ASP A 215 12.41 16.56 -10.53
C ASP A 215 12.28 18.10 -10.58
N LEU A 216 11.26 18.62 -11.27
CA LEU A 216 10.92 20.04 -11.32
C LEU A 216 9.83 20.42 -10.31
N GLY A 217 9.39 19.49 -9.46
CA GLY A 217 8.34 19.68 -8.46
C GLY A 217 6.92 19.74 -9.06
N ARG A 218 6.72 19.31 -10.31
CA ARG A 218 5.40 19.33 -10.96
C ARG A 218 4.64 18.08 -10.57
N ASN A 219 3.47 18.27 -9.95
CA ASN A 219 2.55 17.18 -9.66
C ASN A 219 1.85 16.72 -10.94
N LEU A 220 1.85 15.42 -11.18
CA LEU A 220 1.24 14.75 -12.32
C LEU A 220 0.10 13.80 -11.90
N SER A 221 0.00 13.46 -10.60
CA SER A 221 -1.05 12.61 -10.03
C SER A 221 -1.40 13.02 -8.60
N THR A 222 -2.67 12.79 -8.22
CA THR A 222 -3.20 12.91 -6.85
C THR A 222 -4.15 11.74 -6.58
N ILE A 223 -4.68 11.64 -5.35
CA ILE A 223 -5.77 10.72 -5.00
C ILE A 223 -7.04 10.89 -5.86
N ASN A 224 -7.23 12.07 -6.47
CA ASN A 224 -8.30 12.30 -7.46
C ASN A 224 -7.80 12.00 -8.89
N ASN A 225 -6.57 12.39 -9.21
CA ASN A 225 -5.95 12.20 -10.52
C ASN A 225 -5.03 10.97 -10.53
N THR A 226 -5.64 9.79 -10.50
CA THR A 226 -4.92 8.53 -10.29
C THR A 226 -4.36 7.92 -11.58
N LEU A 227 -3.25 7.18 -11.49
CA LEU A 227 -2.64 6.50 -12.63
C LEU A 227 -2.48 5.00 -12.37
N GLY A 228 -2.73 4.18 -13.38
CA GLY A 228 -2.61 2.72 -13.28
C GLY A 228 -3.76 2.04 -12.52
N ASN A 229 -4.87 2.74 -12.31
CA ASN A 229 -6.02 2.21 -11.58
C ASN A 229 -6.69 1.09 -12.40
N ILE A 230 -6.65 -0.15 -11.90
CA ILE A 230 -7.24 -1.31 -12.57
C ILE A 230 -8.71 -1.46 -12.17
N GLN A 231 -9.58 -1.54 -13.17
CA GLN A 231 -11.03 -1.67 -13.00
C GLN A 231 -11.50 -2.99 -13.61
N TYR A 232 -12.09 -3.88 -12.81
CA TYR A 232 -12.84 -5.03 -13.30
C TYR A 232 -14.33 -4.69 -13.29
N LYS A 233 -14.96 -4.76 -14.46
CA LYS A 233 -16.33 -4.31 -14.64
C LYS A 233 -17.21 -5.48 -15.04
N THR A 234 -18.39 -5.54 -14.45
CA THR A 234 -19.44 -6.50 -14.84
C THR A 234 -20.65 -5.73 -15.36
N TYR A 235 -21.43 -6.35 -16.24
CA TYR A 235 -22.55 -5.69 -16.92
C TYR A 235 -23.88 -6.37 -16.65
N SER A 236 -24.94 -5.57 -16.61
CA SER A 236 -26.29 -6.06 -16.39
C SER A 236 -27.03 -6.35 -17.69
N ASN A 237 -28.15 -7.08 -17.57
CA ASN A 237 -29.13 -7.23 -18.63
C ASN A 237 -29.64 -5.87 -19.17
N ASN A 238 -29.66 -4.81 -18.36
CA ASN A 238 -30.06 -3.48 -18.79
C ASN A 238 -28.98 -2.80 -19.67
N ASP A 239 -27.71 -3.06 -19.40
CA ASP A 239 -26.60 -2.57 -20.24
C ASP A 239 -26.63 -3.24 -21.62
N PHE A 240 -26.85 -4.56 -21.66
CA PHE A 240 -27.04 -5.29 -22.90
C PHE A 240 -28.26 -4.77 -23.69
N ASN A 241 -29.40 -4.54 -23.02
CA ASN A 241 -30.60 -4.00 -23.68
C ASN A 241 -30.36 -2.59 -24.24
N ARG A 242 -29.68 -1.71 -23.48
CA ARG A 242 -29.30 -0.36 -23.93
C ARG A 242 -28.39 -0.45 -25.16
N PHE A 243 -27.33 -1.24 -25.08
CA PHE A 243 -26.41 -1.50 -26.19
C PHE A 243 -27.15 -1.98 -27.43
N ASN A 244 -28.01 -3.01 -27.33
CA ASN A 244 -28.69 -3.56 -28.49
C ASN A 244 -29.68 -2.57 -29.12
N LEU A 245 -30.39 -1.76 -28.32
CA LEU A 245 -31.27 -0.69 -28.82
C LEU A 245 -30.52 0.40 -29.59
N GLN A 246 -29.29 0.73 -29.16
CA GLN A 246 -28.45 1.75 -29.78
C GLN A 246 -27.70 1.22 -31.02
N PHE A 247 -27.14 0.03 -30.93
CA PHE A 247 -26.27 -0.57 -31.96
C PHE A 247 -27.06 -1.27 -33.08
N ASN A 248 -28.16 -1.94 -32.74
CA ASN A 248 -29.04 -2.64 -33.70
C ASN A 248 -30.47 -2.06 -33.69
N PRO A 249 -30.66 -0.75 -33.96
CA PRO A 249 -31.98 -0.14 -33.94
C PRO A 249 -32.92 -0.87 -34.91
N ASN A 250 -34.12 -1.20 -34.44
CA ASN A 250 -35.17 -1.99 -35.11
C ASN A 250 -34.91 -3.51 -35.21
N CYS A 251 -33.85 -4.06 -34.63
CA CYS A 251 -33.69 -5.51 -34.47
C CYS A 251 -34.01 -5.95 -33.03
N GLY A 252 -34.65 -7.10 -32.88
CA GLY A 252 -34.73 -7.79 -31.58
C GLY A 252 -33.33 -8.21 -31.10
N PRO A 253 -33.15 -8.54 -29.81
CA PRO A 253 -31.89 -9.09 -29.32
C PRO A 253 -31.53 -10.37 -30.10
N PRO A 254 -30.23 -10.67 -30.34
CA PRO A 254 -29.80 -11.87 -31.03
C PRO A 254 -30.42 -13.13 -30.41
N TYR A 255 -31.04 -13.96 -31.24
CA TYR A 255 -31.68 -15.19 -30.78
C TYR A 255 -30.63 -16.26 -30.40
N GLY A 256 -30.83 -16.89 -29.23
CA GLY A 256 -30.01 -18.03 -28.78
C GLY A 256 -28.70 -17.63 -28.11
N ASP A 257 -27.68 -18.49 -28.25
CA ASP A 257 -26.43 -18.44 -27.47
C ASP A 257 -25.47 -17.29 -27.86
N PHE A 258 -25.83 -16.50 -28.88
CA PHE A 258 -25.07 -15.32 -29.32
C PHE A 258 -25.35 -14.06 -28.48
N ALA A 259 -26.30 -14.12 -27.56
CA ALA A 259 -26.62 -13.03 -26.63
C ALA A 259 -26.43 -13.50 -25.17
N LYS A 260 -26.12 -12.57 -24.26
CA LYS A 260 -25.95 -12.83 -22.81
C LYS A 260 -27.09 -12.32 -21.88
N PRO A 261 -28.36 -12.16 -22.31
CA PRO A 261 -29.41 -11.74 -21.40
C PRO A 261 -29.77 -12.85 -20.40
N GLY A 262 -30.29 -12.45 -19.24
CA GLY A 262 -30.87 -13.39 -18.26
C GLY A 262 -29.87 -14.22 -17.45
N LEU A 263 -28.58 -13.86 -17.43
CA LEU A 263 -27.61 -14.49 -16.52
C LEU A 263 -27.89 -14.08 -15.06
N THR A 264 -27.98 -15.06 -14.17
CA THR A 264 -28.09 -14.83 -12.72
C THR A 264 -26.88 -14.05 -12.20
N ASN A 265 -27.10 -13.11 -11.29
CA ASN A 265 -26.09 -12.23 -10.69
C ASN A 265 -25.38 -11.28 -11.69
N SER A 266 -25.94 -11.07 -12.90
CA SER A 266 -25.42 -10.06 -13.85
C SER A 266 -25.80 -8.63 -13.42
N GLU A 267 -24.96 -8.04 -12.56
CA GLU A 267 -25.11 -6.65 -12.10
C GLU A 267 -24.09 -5.72 -12.75
N SER A 268 -24.46 -4.45 -12.86
CA SER A 268 -23.60 -3.39 -13.43
C SER A 268 -22.79 -2.75 -12.32
N GLN A 269 -21.49 -3.04 -12.26
CA GLN A 269 -20.62 -2.58 -11.19
C GLN A 269 -19.15 -2.52 -11.64
N THR A 270 -18.39 -1.68 -10.94
CA THR A 270 -16.93 -1.59 -11.05
C THR A 270 -16.32 -2.08 -9.75
N LEU A 271 -15.50 -3.11 -9.87
CA LEU A 271 -14.78 -3.82 -8.82
C LEU A 271 -13.29 -3.58 -8.99
N PHE A 272 -12.55 -3.51 -7.89
CA PHE A 272 -11.14 -3.15 -7.90
C PHE A 272 -10.30 -4.29 -7.31
N PRO A 273 -9.09 -4.56 -7.82
CA PRO A 273 -8.17 -5.46 -7.17
C PRO A 273 -7.57 -4.79 -5.92
N HIS A 274 -6.91 -5.60 -5.10
CA HIS A 274 -6.08 -5.14 -4.01
C HIS A 274 -4.65 -5.68 -4.13
N VAL A 275 -3.71 -5.01 -3.45
CA VAL A 275 -2.30 -5.40 -3.37
C VAL A 275 -2.16 -6.63 -2.49
N ILE A 276 -1.55 -7.69 -3.03
CA ILE A 276 -1.01 -8.81 -2.24
C ILE A 276 0.36 -8.43 -1.70
N SER A 277 1.20 -7.88 -2.57
CA SER A 277 2.61 -7.63 -2.29
C SER A 277 3.17 -6.53 -3.19
N LEU A 278 4.20 -5.85 -2.69
CA LEU A 278 4.92 -4.80 -3.40
C LEU A 278 6.42 -5.01 -3.19
N TRP A 279 7.17 -4.99 -4.28
CA TRP A 279 8.63 -5.08 -4.27
C TRP A 279 9.26 -3.87 -4.94
N THR A 280 10.43 -3.48 -4.45
CA THR A 280 11.27 -2.45 -5.08
C THR A 280 12.69 -2.96 -5.25
N ASP A 281 13.27 -2.68 -6.41
CA ASP A 281 14.70 -2.79 -6.66
C ASP A 281 15.29 -1.37 -6.67
N ASN A 282 15.93 -1.01 -5.57
CA ASN A 282 16.55 0.30 -5.39
C ASN A 282 17.81 0.51 -6.24
N ILE A 283 18.38 -0.54 -6.84
CA ILE A 283 19.53 -0.49 -7.75
C ILE A 283 19.05 -0.21 -9.17
N ASN A 284 18.13 -1.04 -9.69
CA ASN A 284 17.60 -0.89 -11.05
C ASN A 284 16.49 0.17 -11.17
N LYS A 285 16.03 0.72 -10.04
CA LYS A 285 14.91 1.66 -9.94
C LYS A 285 13.62 1.13 -10.59
N THR A 286 13.33 -0.14 -10.32
CA THR A 286 12.09 -0.80 -10.70
C THR A 286 11.24 -1.09 -9.48
N PHE A 287 9.93 -1.16 -9.68
CA PHE A 287 8.95 -1.63 -8.71
C PHE A 287 8.08 -2.70 -9.36
N LEU A 288 7.53 -3.59 -8.55
CA LEU A 288 6.57 -4.60 -8.96
C LEU A 288 5.44 -4.62 -7.93
N ILE A 289 4.20 -4.71 -8.38
CA ILE A 289 3.01 -4.78 -7.54
C ILE A 289 2.23 -6.01 -7.97
N GLU A 290 1.96 -6.90 -7.02
CA GLU A 290 1.08 -8.05 -7.21
C GLU A 290 -0.34 -7.68 -6.80
N LEU A 291 -1.29 -7.94 -7.69
CA LEU A 291 -2.69 -7.56 -7.52
C LEU A 291 -3.59 -8.79 -7.65
N THR A 292 -4.59 -8.91 -6.77
CA THR A 292 -5.67 -9.89 -6.91
C THR A 292 -7.03 -9.27 -6.59
N PHE A 293 -8.10 -9.94 -7.00
CA PHE A 293 -9.44 -9.63 -6.53
C PHE A 293 -9.77 -10.44 -5.27
N LEU A 294 -10.75 -10.00 -4.50
CA LEU A 294 -11.28 -10.77 -3.36
C LEU A 294 -11.89 -12.09 -3.84
N ASP A 295 -11.85 -13.13 -3.01
CA ASP A 295 -12.37 -14.47 -3.38
C ASP A 295 -13.83 -14.42 -3.84
N ASP A 296 -14.68 -13.64 -3.18
CA ASP A 296 -16.09 -13.44 -3.56
C ASP A 296 -16.26 -12.84 -4.99
N ILE A 297 -15.29 -12.05 -5.45
CA ILE A 297 -15.25 -11.52 -6.84
C ILE A 297 -14.74 -12.58 -7.81
N ILE A 298 -13.76 -13.39 -7.40
CA ILE A 298 -13.21 -14.49 -8.19
C ILE A 298 -14.26 -15.60 -8.38
N GLU A 299 -15.03 -15.92 -7.34
CA GLU A 299 -16.02 -17.01 -7.33
C GLU A 299 -17.33 -16.63 -8.03
N ASN A 300 -17.93 -15.47 -7.71
CA ASN A 300 -19.23 -15.10 -8.25
C ASN A 300 -19.18 -14.48 -9.65
N TYR A 301 -18.11 -13.73 -9.97
CA TYR A 301 -18.00 -12.97 -11.22
C TYR A 301 -16.87 -13.49 -12.12
N GLY A 302 -15.85 -14.13 -11.54
CA GLY A 302 -14.71 -14.66 -12.28
C GLY A 302 -13.57 -13.67 -12.45
N GLY A 303 -13.48 -12.62 -11.62
CA GLY A 303 -12.48 -11.55 -11.70
C GLY A 303 -11.06 -12.06 -11.47
N LYS A 304 -10.41 -12.61 -12.51
CA LYS A 304 -9.13 -13.31 -12.42
C LYS A 304 -8.35 -13.19 -13.72
N TRP A 305 -7.04 -12.98 -13.62
CA TRP A 305 -6.17 -12.80 -14.79
C TRP A 305 -5.66 -14.12 -15.38
N PHE A 306 -5.13 -15.00 -14.53
CA PHE A 306 -4.48 -16.25 -14.91
C PHE A 306 -5.31 -17.45 -14.47
N ASN A 307 -5.29 -18.52 -15.25
CA ASN A 307 -6.07 -19.74 -14.96
C ASN A 307 -7.56 -19.42 -14.66
N LYS A 308 -8.12 -18.49 -15.44
CA LYS A 308 -9.55 -18.16 -15.48
C LYS A 308 -10.25 -19.22 -16.32
N ILE A 309 -11.33 -19.79 -15.81
CA ILE A 309 -12.16 -20.73 -16.57
C ILE A 309 -12.98 -19.98 -17.63
N ALA A 310 -13.31 -20.64 -18.73
CA ALA A 310 -14.19 -20.07 -19.75
C ALA A 310 -15.57 -19.75 -19.14
N THR A 311 -16.05 -18.52 -19.34
CA THR A 311 -17.31 -18.04 -18.77
C THR A 311 -18.12 -17.26 -19.80
N ARG A 312 -19.46 -17.31 -19.70
CA ARG A 312 -20.36 -16.42 -20.46
C ARG A 312 -20.66 -15.12 -19.70
N PHE A 313 -20.07 -14.91 -18.53
CA PHE A 313 -20.35 -13.74 -17.69
C PHE A 313 -19.94 -12.43 -18.40
N PRO A 314 -20.79 -11.40 -18.44
CA PRO A 314 -20.54 -10.19 -19.22
C PRO A 314 -19.61 -9.26 -18.43
N GLU A 315 -18.37 -9.12 -18.91
CA GLU A 315 -17.30 -8.52 -18.12
C GLU A 315 -16.27 -7.76 -18.97
N SER A 316 -15.48 -6.90 -18.33
CA SER A 316 -14.26 -6.33 -18.90
C SER A 316 -13.23 -5.94 -17.84
N ILE A 317 -11.97 -5.82 -18.25
CA ILE A 317 -10.88 -5.29 -17.43
C ILE A 317 -10.33 -4.05 -18.13
N TRP A 318 -10.14 -2.98 -17.37
CA TRP A 318 -9.58 -1.72 -17.82
C TRP A 318 -8.41 -1.29 -16.94
N ILE A 319 -7.53 -0.47 -17.50
CA ILE A 319 -6.57 0.34 -16.73
C ILE A 319 -6.76 1.81 -17.08
N GLU A 320 -6.88 2.63 -16.05
CA GLU A 320 -7.08 4.08 -16.12
C GLU A 320 -5.77 4.84 -15.94
N PHE A 321 -5.60 5.91 -16.72
CA PHE A 321 -4.52 6.88 -16.63
C PHE A 321 -5.12 8.29 -16.65
N ASN A 322 -5.37 8.86 -15.47
CA ASN A 322 -6.05 10.14 -15.26
C ASN A 322 -5.09 11.16 -14.63
N PRO A 323 -4.11 11.71 -15.38
CA PRO A 323 -3.12 12.64 -14.87
C PRO A 323 -3.71 14.02 -14.58
N ILE A 324 -2.98 14.81 -13.78
CA ILE A 324 -3.22 16.25 -13.68
C ILE A 324 -2.85 16.89 -15.03
N LEU A 325 -3.82 17.55 -15.67
CA LEU A 325 -3.62 18.28 -16.91
C LEU A 325 -3.41 19.78 -16.61
N PRO A 326 -2.38 20.44 -17.14
CA PRO A 326 -2.13 21.86 -16.90
C PRO A 326 -3.10 22.79 -17.63
N VAL A 327 -3.87 22.25 -18.59
CA VAL A 327 -4.92 22.95 -19.33
C VAL A 327 -6.20 22.12 -19.18
N ILE A 328 -7.26 22.78 -18.71
CA ILE A 328 -8.63 22.26 -18.75
C ILE A 328 -9.28 22.89 -19.98
N SER A 329 -9.72 22.05 -20.91
CA SER A 329 -10.29 22.46 -22.20
C SER A 329 -11.74 22.03 -22.29
N ASP A 330 -12.57 22.85 -22.94
CA ASP A 330 -13.97 22.51 -23.25
C ASP A 330 -14.07 21.41 -24.33
N THR A 331 -12.96 20.91 -24.88
CA THR A 331 -12.96 19.78 -25.83
C THR A 331 -11.80 18.84 -25.59
N CYS A 332 -11.88 17.62 -26.08
CA CYS A 332 -10.76 16.67 -26.04
C CYS A 332 -9.66 16.96 -27.10
N ASN A 333 -9.52 18.18 -27.60
CA ASN A 333 -8.67 18.50 -28.76
C ASN A 333 -7.16 18.57 -28.44
N GLU A 334 -6.75 18.61 -27.18
CA GLU A 334 -5.35 18.43 -26.75
C GLU A 334 -4.90 16.98 -26.93
N TRP A 335 -5.84 16.03 -26.88
CA TRP A 335 -5.57 14.62 -27.11
C TRP A 335 -5.42 14.33 -28.61
N LYS A 336 -4.42 13.51 -28.95
CA LYS A 336 -4.18 12.96 -30.28
C LYS A 336 -3.93 11.47 -30.16
N ILE A 337 -4.81 10.69 -30.76
CA ILE A 337 -4.74 9.22 -30.78
C ILE A 337 -4.09 8.82 -32.11
N ASP A 338 -3.06 7.98 -32.08
CA ASP A 338 -2.56 7.36 -33.31
C ASP A 338 -3.48 6.22 -33.74
N VAL A 339 -4.24 6.43 -34.82
CA VAL A 339 -5.17 5.44 -35.39
C VAL A 339 -4.81 5.25 -36.86
N LEU A 340 -4.39 4.04 -37.23
CA LEU A 340 -3.96 3.69 -38.60
C LEU A 340 -2.83 4.60 -39.14
N GLY A 341 -1.90 4.99 -38.26
CA GLY A 341 -0.79 5.91 -38.53
C GLY A 341 -1.16 7.40 -38.61
N TYR A 342 -2.39 7.80 -38.26
CA TYR A 342 -2.86 9.19 -38.29
C TYR A 342 -3.23 9.73 -36.91
N ASN A 343 -2.87 11.01 -36.66
CA ASN A 343 -3.27 11.74 -35.46
C ASN A 343 -4.77 12.08 -35.49
N VAL A 344 -5.60 11.26 -34.85
CA VAL A 344 -7.03 11.50 -34.69
C VAL A 344 -7.30 12.40 -33.49
N ASP A 345 -8.22 13.34 -33.67
CA ASP A 345 -8.76 14.22 -32.64
C ASP A 345 -10.09 13.62 -32.15
N PRO A 346 -10.20 13.16 -30.88
CA PRO A 346 -11.40 12.50 -30.37
C PRO A 346 -12.63 13.43 -30.30
N SER A 347 -12.45 14.76 -30.36
CA SER A 347 -13.56 15.71 -30.48
C SER A 347 -14.08 15.87 -31.91
N LYS A 348 -13.37 15.34 -32.92
CA LYS A 348 -13.66 15.53 -34.36
C LYS A 348 -13.89 14.20 -35.08
N ILE A 349 -14.73 13.35 -34.50
CA ILE A 349 -15.22 12.12 -35.12
C ILE A 349 -16.57 12.38 -35.80
N VAL A 350 -16.72 11.87 -37.02
CA VAL A 350 -17.96 11.94 -37.82
C VAL A 350 -19.13 11.31 -37.04
N ASP A 351 -20.31 11.93 -37.11
CA ASP A 351 -21.52 11.42 -36.48
C ASP A 351 -21.83 9.98 -36.93
N TYR A 352 -22.34 9.17 -36.00
CA TYR A 352 -22.68 7.75 -36.14
C TYR A 352 -21.50 6.82 -36.48
N SER A 353 -20.26 7.28 -36.27
CA SER A 353 -19.05 6.45 -36.25
C SER A 353 -18.68 6.01 -34.82
N SER A 354 -17.53 5.36 -34.64
CA SER A 354 -17.00 5.05 -33.30
C SER A 354 -16.38 6.30 -32.67
N ARG A 355 -17.20 7.09 -31.94
CA ARG A 355 -16.84 8.42 -31.41
C ARG A 355 -16.15 8.41 -30.04
N GLN A 356 -16.18 7.28 -29.35
CA GLN A 356 -15.73 7.14 -27.97
C GLN A 356 -14.72 6.00 -27.77
N LEU A 357 -14.67 5.05 -28.70
CA LEU A 357 -13.77 3.90 -28.69
C LEU A 357 -12.83 4.00 -29.88
N HIS A 358 -11.54 3.75 -29.64
CA HIS A 358 -10.49 3.84 -30.64
C HIS A 358 -9.51 2.67 -30.50
N ALA A 359 -8.83 2.32 -31.59
CA ALA A 359 -7.73 1.36 -31.61
C ALA A 359 -6.42 2.14 -31.78
N ILE A 360 -5.52 2.09 -30.79
CA ILE A 360 -4.18 2.69 -30.90
C ILE A 360 -3.19 1.80 -31.62
N GLU A 361 -2.31 2.49 -32.36
CA GLU A 361 -1.12 1.94 -32.98
C GLU A 361 0.16 2.46 -32.29
N HIS A 362 1.32 2.15 -32.86
CA HIS A 362 2.63 2.35 -32.24
C HIS A 362 3.01 3.82 -31.93
N GLY A 363 2.36 4.81 -32.54
CA GLY A 363 2.52 6.23 -32.21
C GLY A 363 1.76 6.68 -30.96
N GLY A 364 0.93 5.80 -30.38
CA GLY A 364 0.30 5.94 -29.07
C GLY A 364 -0.67 7.11 -28.92
N VAL A 365 -1.02 7.41 -27.67
CA VAL A 365 -1.84 8.57 -27.31
C VAL A 365 -0.94 9.70 -26.83
N ARG A 366 -1.15 10.91 -27.37
CA ARG A 366 -0.35 12.11 -27.06
C ARG A 366 -1.26 13.21 -26.53
N PHE A 367 -0.80 13.90 -25.48
CA PHE A 367 -1.45 15.10 -24.96
C PHE A 367 -0.56 16.33 -25.23
N TYR A 368 -1.14 17.42 -25.70
CA TYR A 368 -0.45 18.67 -26.01
C TYR A 368 -1.02 19.81 -25.15
N ASP A 369 -0.20 20.41 -24.29
CA ASP A 369 -0.62 21.53 -23.41
C ASP A 369 -0.70 22.89 -24.11
N GLN A 370 -0.68 22.90 -25.45
CA GLN A 370 -0.60 24.08 -26.33
C GLN A 370 0.63 24.99 -26.15
N THR A 371 1.50 24.78 -25.15
CA THR A 371 2.72 25.58 -24.93
C THR A 371 3.87 25.18 -25.86
N SER A 372 3.83 23.95 -26.38
CA SER A 372 4.89 23.35 -27.17
C SER A 372 4.37 22.56 -28.36
N ALA A 373 5.16 22.50 -29.43
CA ALA A 373 4.94 21.58 -30.55
C ALA A 373 5.26 20.11 -30.20
N ARG A 374 5.84 19.85 -29.02
CA ARG A 374 6.05 18.50 -28.47
C ARG A 374 4.92 18.15 -27.51
N PRO A 375 4.46 16.89 -27.46
CA PRO A 375 3.47 16.49 -26.47
C PRO A 375 4.06 16.56 -25.05
N LEU A 376 3.23 16.94 -24.08
CA LEU A 376 3.58 16.97 -22.66
C LEU A 376 3.87 15.56 -22.15
N PHE A 377 3.02 14.59 -22.52
CA PHE A 377 3.22 13.18 -22.27
C PHE A 377 2.75 12.33 -23.46
N THR A 378 3.25 11.10 -23.54
CA THR A 378 2.87 10.11 -24.55
C THR A 378 2.69 8.77 -23.89
N PHE A 379 1.50 8.19 -24.06
CA PHE A 379 1.15 6.86 -23.58
C PHE A 379 1.25 5.87 -24.73
N TYR A 380 1.81 4.69 -24.45
CA TYR A 380 1.91 3.58 -25.39
C TYR A 380 1.27 2.34 -24.78
N SER A 381 0.49 1.60 -25.58
CA SER A 381 0.12 0.22 -25.29
C SER A 381 0.74 -0.66 -26.37
N PHE A 382 1.37 -1.77 -25.97
CA PHE A 382 2.06 -2.65 -26.91
C PHE A 382 1.21 -3.89 -27.25
N ASP A 383 0.43 -4.38 -26.29
CA ASP A 383 -0.27 -5.67 -26.38
C ASP A 383 -1.78 -5.54 -26.66
N VAL A 384 -2.39 -4.41 -26.30
CA VAL A 384 -3.84 -4.19 -26.47
C VAL A 384 -4.15 -2.82 -27.09
N PRO A 385 -4.92 -2.75 -28.19
CA PRO A 385 -5.16 -1.49 -28.90
C PRO A 385 -6.42 -0.74 -28.44
N LEU A 386 -7.41 -1.41 -27.84
CA LEU A 386 -8.71 -0.79 -27.56
C LEU A 386 -8.64 0.20 -26.40
N LEU A 387 -9.09 1.43 -26.64
CA LEU A 387 -9.17 2.48 -25.62
C LEU A 387 -10.44 3.34 -25.74
N SER A 388 -10.72 4.06 -24.66
CA SER A 388 -11.55 5.26 -24.65
C SER A 388 -10.82 6.41 -23.96
N ILE A 389 -11.20 7.65 -24.31
CA ILE A 389 -10.85 8.83 -23.51
C ILE A 389 -12.10 9.25 -22.75
N GLY A 390 -11.95 9.52 -21.47
CA GLY A 390 -12.96 10.09 -20.59
C GLY A 390 -13.78 9.09 -19.78
N SER A 391 -14.05 7.88 -20.29
CA SER A 391 -14.73 6.85 -19.49
C SER A 391 -14.59 5.42 -20.02
N SER A 392 -14.47 4.45 -19.11
CA SER A 392 -14.63 3.02 -19.39
C SER A 392 -16.10 2.58 -19.57
N GLU A 393 -17.09 3.47 -19.39
CA GLU A 393 -18.52 3.17 -19.64
C GLU A 393 -18.89 3.10 -21.13
N TYR A 394 -18.08 3.71 -22.00
CA TYR A 394 -18.37 3.79 -23.43
C TYR A 394 -18.33 2.44 -24.17
N LEU A 395 -17.86 1.36 -23.53
CA LEU A 395 -17.80 0.02 -24.12
C LEU A 395 -19.16 -0.50 -24.61
N LEU A 396 -20.23 -0.16 -23.90
CA LEU A 396 -21.61 -0.56 -24.17
C LEU A 396 -22.57 0.65 -24.28
N ASN A 397 -22.05 1.80 -24.72
CA ASN A 397 -22.86 2.99 -24.98
C ASN A 397 -22.59 3.52 -26.39
N PHE A 398 -23.62 3.48 -27.23
CA PHE A 398 -23.60 3.89 -28.64
C PHE A 398 -24.63 5.00 -28.89
N ASP A 399 -24.75 5.94 -27.95
CA ASP A 399 -25.68 7.08 -28.00
C ASP A 399 -25.28 8.21 -28.96
N ASN A 400 -24.19 8.01 -29.74
CA ASN A 400 -23.62 8.96 -30.68
C ASN A 400 -23.03 10.25 -30.04
N SER A 401 -22.83 10.29 -28.73
CA SER A 401 -22.06 11.38 -28.09
C SER A 401 -20.55 11.26 -28.36
N ILE A 402 -19.81 12.35 -28.17
CA ILE A 402 -18.34 12.37 -28.22
C ILE A 402 -17.75 11.96 -26.88
N ALA A 403 -16.43 11.74 -26.82
CA ALA A 403 -15.72 11.65 -25.55
C ALA A 403 -15.92 12.94 -24.71
N ASP A 404 -16.22 12.77 -23.43
CA ASP A 404 -16.25 13.84 -22.44
C ASP A 404 -14.81 14.06 -21.91
N CYS A 405 -14.35 15.32 -21.89
CA CYS A 405 -13.09 15.74 -21.26
C CYS A 405 -13.28 17.01 -20.40
N GLN A 406 -14.50 17.26 -19.92
CA GLN A 406 -14.88 18.48 -19.20
C GLN A 406 -15.09 18.25 -17.69
N GLY A 407 -14.64 17.12 -17.12
CA GLY A 407 -15.02 16.71 -15.78
C GLY A 407 -13.86 16.26 -14.89
N ILE A 408 -14.01 16.49 -13.58
CA ILE A 408 -13.18 15.80 -12.58
C ILE A 408 -13.32 14.29 -12.82
N ASN A 409 -12.19 13.62 -13.02
CA ASN A 409 -12.07 12.19 -13.34
C ASN A 409 -12.70 11.75 -14.68
N LYS A 410 -13.01 12.70 -15.56
CA LYS A 410 -13.42 12.43 -16.95
C LYS A 410 -12.36 12.81 -17.97
N ASN A 411 -11.14 13.10 -17.54
CA ASN A 411 -10.07 13.54 -18.43
C ASN A 411 -8.99 12.46 -18.59
N GLY A 412 -9.26 11.26 -18.09
CA GLY A 412 -8.36 10.11 -18.16
C GLY A 412 -8.47 9.30 -19.44
N LEU A 413 -7.38 8.60 -19.74
CA LEU A 413 -7.30 7.56 -20.75
C LEU A 413 -7.65 6.22 -20.11
N PHE A 414 -8.50 5.42 -20.76
CA PHE A 414 -8.88 4.08 -20.31
C PHE A 414 -8.50 3.08 -21.39
N ILE A 415 -7.65 2.11 -21.07
CA ILE A 415 -7.26 1.02 -21.99
C ILE A 415 -8.03 -0.25 -21.60
N ASN A 416 -8.68 -0.90 -22.57
CA ASN A 416 -9.33 -2.18 -22.33
C ASN A 416 -8.30 -3.31 -22.46
N LEU A 417 -8.03 -3.98 -21.34
CA LEU A 417 -7.09 -5.09 -21.25
C LEU A 417 -7.76 -6.43 -21.62
N HIS A 418 -9.05 -6.55 -21.35
CA HIS A 418 -9.88 -7.70 -21.69
C HIS A 418 -11.35 -7.29 -21.76
N ASN A 419 -12.15 -7.94 -22.60
CA ASN A 419 -13.61 -7.91 -22.50
C ASN A 419 -14.22 -9.23 -23.00
N ASN A 420 -15.40 -9.52 -22.48
CA ASN A 420 -16.23 -10.67 -22.80
C ASN A 420 -17.69 -10.22 -22.73
N LEU A 421 -18.12 -9.41 -23.70
CA LEU A 421 -19.41 -8.69 -23.74
C LEU A 421 -20.60 -9.56 -24.17
#